data_AF-A0A955U0U2-F1
#
_entry.id   AF-A0A955U0U2-F1
#
_cell.length_a   1.000
_cell.length_b   1.000
_cell.length_c   1.000
_cell.angle_alpha   90.00
_cell.angle_beta   90.00
_cell.angle_gamma   90.00
#
_symmetry.space_group_name_H-M   'P 1'
#
loop_
_entity.id
_entity.type
_entity.pdbx_description
1 polymer ?
#
loop_
_entity_poly.entity_id
_entity_poly.type
_entity_poly.pdbx_seq_one_letter_code
_entity_poly.pdbx_strand_id
1 'polypeptide(L)'
;MMTPEAKKALSATVRALRERLITDLSEGLESTWRLQLPLREAGLSDAATARRRRLEDALDEQARGERAARGKRSDDGLLDRLRAEVVQRAASTWLHRLVVLRMLEASGRRKPAVVTGAWKSPGYGDFRALAPALVKGDPTEGMLALLRLVFEELEQELPGLFGPQGVTELVPMGAGTLRHLLEALDDQALATCWTDDMTLGWVYQYW
;
A
#
# COMPACT_ATOMS: atom_id res chain seq x y z
N MET A 1 4.24 -21.05 17.29
CA MET A 1 4.20 -21.76 15.99
C MET A 1 2.82 -21.59 15.41
N MET A 2 2.72 -21.26 14.12
CA MET A 2 1.47 -20.99 13.42
C MET A 2 0.57 -22.22 13.41
N THR A 3 -0.68 -22.05 13.85
CA THR A 3 -1.68 -23.13 13.84
C THR A 3 -2.23 -23.36 12.42
N PRO A 4 -2.74 -24.57 12.10
CA PRO A 4 -3.41 -24.82 10.81
C PRO A 4 -4.57 -23.86 10.56
N GLU A 5 -5.33 -23.52 11.60
CA GLU A 5 -6.45 -22.58 11.56
C GLU A 5 -5.96 -21.16 11.23
N ALA A 6 -4.90 -20.70 11.90
CA ALA A 6 -4.31 -19.39 11.62
C ALA A 6 -3.71 -19.32 10.21
N LYS A 7 -3.08 -20.39 9.73
CA LYS A 7 -2.58 -20.47 8.35
C LYS A 7 -3.72 -20.38 7.32
N LYS A 8 -4.84 -21.06 7.58
CA LYS A 8 -6.05 -20.97 6.74
C LYS A 8 -6.62 -19.55 6.76
N ALA A 9 -6.70 -18.93 7.93
CA ALA A 9 -7.15 -17.55 8.09
C ALA A 9 -6.21 -16.57 7.35
N LEU A 10 -4.89 -16.76 7.45
CA LEU A 10 -3.90 -15.95 6.73
C LEU A 10 -4.09 -16.04 5.22
N SER A 11 -4.29 -17.25 4.68
CA SER A 11 -4.54 -17.45 3.25
C SER A 11 -5.82 -16.75 2.77
N ALA A 12 -6.91 -16.88 3.53
CA ALA A 12 -8.16 -16.21 3.21
C ALA A 12 -8.01 -14.68 3.27
N THR A 13 -7.35 -14.19 4.31
CA THR A 13 -7.13 -12.74 4.53
C THR A 13 -6.27 -12.13 3.42
N VAL A 14 -5.13 -12.74 3.07
CA VAL A 14 -4.25 -12.22 2.02
C VAL A 14 -4.96 -12.16 0.67
N ARG A 15 -5.74 -13.19 0.31
CA ARG A 15 -6.49 -13.22 -0.95
C ARG A 15 -7.58 -12.14 -1.00
N ALA A 16 -8.34 -11.98 0.09
CA ALA A 16 -9.35 -10.94 0.20
C ALA A 16 -8.73 -9.53 0.15
N LEU A 17 -7.62 -9.33 0.86
CA LEU A 17 -6.87 -8.07 0.83
C LEU A 17 -6.30 -7.78 -0.56
N ARG A 18 -5.80 -8.78 -1.28
CA ARG A 18 -5.34 -8.62 -2.67
C ARG A 18 -6.45 -8.11 -3.58
N GLU A 19 -7.59 -8.77 -3.57
CA GLU A 19 -8.74 -8.38 -4.41
C GLU A 19 -9.20 -6.96 -4.09
N ARG A 20 -9.36 -6.65 -2.80
CA ARG A 20 -9.80 -5.33 -2.37
C ARG A 20 -8.76 -4.25 -2.66
N LEU A 21 -7.48 -4.47 -2.38
CA LEU A 21 -6.44 -3.48 -2.63
C LEU A 21 -6.31 -3.18 -4.11
N ILE A 22 -6.34 -4.20 -4.99
CA ILE A 22 -6.25 -3.96 -6.43
C ILE A 22 -7.46 -3.16 -6.91
N THR A 23 -8.66 -3.50 -6.46
CA THR A 23 -9.90 -2.80 -6.83
C THR A 23 -9.89 -1.36 -6.33
N ASP A 24 -9.76 -1.16 -5.02
CA ASP A 24 -9.84 0.15 -4.37
C ASP A 24 -8.73 1.09 -4.86
N LEU A 25 -7.50 0.58 -5.05
CA LEU A 25 -6.37 1.41 -5.51
C LEU A 25 -6.49 1.75 -7.00
N SER A 26 -7.08 0.87 -7.83
CA SER A 26 -7.37 1.16 -9.22
C SER A 26 -8.42 2.28 -9.35
N GLU A 27 -9.53 2.14 -8.64
CA GLU A 27 -10.58 3.16 -8.58
C GLU A 27 -10.07 4.48 -7.97
N GLY A 28 -9.24 4.38 -6.93
CA GLY A 28 -8.57 5.51 -6.30
C GLY A 28 -7.64 6.24 -7.25
N LEU A 29 -6.88 5.52 -8.08
CA LEU A 29 -5.98 6.09 -9.08
C LEU A 29 -6.75 6.88 -10.14
N GLU A 30 -7.79 6.27 -10.71
CA GLU A 30 -8.66 6.88 -11.72
C GLU A 30 -9.36 8.13 -11.16
N SER A 31 -10.00 8.02 -9.99
CA SER A 31 -10.77 9.12 -9.39
C SER A 31 -9.91 10.28 -8.88
N THR A 32 -8.79 10.00 -8.22
CA THR A 32 -7.89 11.03 -7.66
C THR A 32 -7.24 11.85 -8.76
N TRP A 33 -6.82 11.19 -9.84
CA TRP A 33 -6.14 11.84 -10.96
C TRP A 33 -7.09 12.24 -12.08
N ARG A 34 -8.36 11.84 -12.04
CA ARG A 34 -9.38 12.13 -13.05
C ARG A 34 -8.89 11.72 -14.45
N LEU A 35 -8.40 10.49 -14.58
CA LEU A 35 -7.70 10.01 -15.79
C LEU A 35 -8.63 9.90 -17.02
N GLN A 36 -9.94 9.85 -16.79
CA GLN A 36 -11.00 9.91 -17.80
C GLN A 36 -11.17 11.30 -18.44
N LEU A 37 -10.52 12.34 -17.88
CA LEU A 37 -10.48 13.69 -18.47
C LEU A 37 -9.06 14.01 -18.97
N PRO A 38 -8.92 14.80 -20.05
CA PRO A 38 -7.64 15.39 -20.42
C PRO A 38 -7.03 16.18 -19.25
N LEU A 39 -5.71 16.13 -19.07
CA LEU A 39 -5.01 16.77 -17.94
C LEU A 39 -5.42 18.25 -17.74
N ARG A 40 -5.57 19.00 -18.83
CA ARG A 40 -5.94 20.43 -18.81
C ARG A 40 -7.37 20.70 -18.34
N GLU A 41 -8.25 19.72 -18.45
CA GLU A 41 -9.68 19.78 -18.09
C GLU A 41 -9.94 19.10 -16.73
N ALA A 42 -8.93 18.46 -16.14
CA ALA A 42 -9.05 17.70 -14.91
C ALA A 42 -9.32 18.59 -13.67
N GLY A 43 -9.05 19.90 -13.71
CA GLY A 43 -9.31 20.81 -12.58
C GLY A 43 -8.58 20.42 -11.29
N LEU A 44 -7.38 19.83 -11.43
CA LEU A 44 -6.50 19.46 -10.32
C LEU A 44 -5.71 20.69 -9.85
N SER A 45 -5.28 20.69 -8.57
CA SER A 45 -4.30 21.68 -8.08
C SER A 45 -2.97 21.54 -8.81
N ASP A 46 -2.11 22.56 -8.76
CA ASP A 46 -0.78 22.50 -9.41
C ASP A 46 0.06 21.31 -8.92
N ALA A 47 0.04 21.07 -7.60
CA ALA A 47 0.73 19.94 -7.00
C ALA A 47 0.18 18.58 -7.49
N ALA A 48 -1.15 18.45 -7.58
CA ALA A 48 -1.79 17.24 -8.08
C ALA A 48 -1.55 17.05 -9.58
N THR A 49 -1.56 18.13 -10.37
CA THR A 49 -1.22 18.15 -11.79
C THR A 49 0.20 17.67 -12.03
N ALA A 50 1.17 18.14 -11.24
CA ALA A 50 2.56 17.72 -11.33
C ALA A 50 2.75 16.23 -10.94
N ARG A 51 1.96 15.71 -10.00
CA ARG A 51 1.97 14.28 -9.64
C ARG A 51 1.35 13.42 -10.74
N ARG A 52 0.19 13.81 -11.27
CA ARG A 52 -0.44 13.11 -12.39
C ARG A 52 0.46 13.08 -13.62
N ARG A 53 1.08 14.21 -13.98
CA ARG A 53 2.00 14.25 -15.13
C ARG A 53 3.16 13.27 -14.96
N ARG A 54 3.77 13.20 -13.76
CA ARG A 54 4.81 12.21 -13.46
C ARG A 54 4.34 10.76 -13.65
N LEU A 55 3.09 10.45 -13.30
CA LEU A 55 2.50 9.13 -13.52
C LEU A 55 2.36 8.84 -15.03
N GLU A 56 1.75 9.77 -15.77
CA GLU A 56 1.54 9.63 -17.21
C GLU A 56 2.87 9.51 -17.96
N ASP A 57 3.85 10.37 -17.65
CA ASP A 57 5.19 10.35 -18.25
C ASP A 57 5.90 9.01 -18.01
N ALA A 58 5.84 8.47 -16.78
CA ALA A 58 6.43 7.18 -16.44
C ALA A 58 5.76 6.02 -17.17
N LEU A 59 4.44 6.04 -17.30
CA LEU A 59 3.69 5.03 -18.08
C LEU A 59 4.03 5.10 -19.57
N ASP A 60 4.16 6.31 -20.13
CA ASP A 60 4.53 6.53 -21.52
C ASP A 60 5.97 6.09 -21.82
N GLU A 61 6.89 6.30 -20.89
CA GLU A 61 8.26 5.80 -20.97
C GLU A 61 8.29 4.26 -20.96
N GLN A 62 7.58 3.63 -20.03
CA GLN A 62 7.48 2.17 -19.97
C GLN A 62 6.82 1.58 -21.24
N ALA A 63 5.77 2.23 -21.74
CA ALA A 63 5.09 1.84 -22.97
C ALA A 63 6.01 1.93 -24.20
N ARG A 64 6.84 2.98 -24.28
CA ARG A 64 7.87 3.10 -25.34
C ARG A 64 8.88 1.95 -25.28
N GLY A 65 9.34 1.59 -24.08
CA GLY A 65 10.22 0.44 -23.87
C GLY A 65 9.59 -0.90 -24.32
N GLU A 66 8.34 -1.16 -23.93
CA GLU A 66 7.65 -2.40 -24.32
C GLU A 66 7.39 -2.50 -25.83
N ARG A 67 7.01 -1.40 -26.49
CA ARG A 67 6.81 -1.37 -27.95
C ARG A 67 8.11 -1.66 -28.69
N ALA A 68 9.23 -1.11 -28.22
CA ALA A 68 10.54 -1.39 -28.79
C ALA A 68 10.93 -2.88 -28.64
N ALA A 69 10.57 -3.53 -27.53
CA ALA A 69 10.88 -4.93 -27.28
C ALA A 69 9.96 -5.91 -28.01
N ARG A 70 8.67 -5.59 -28.19
CA ARG A 70 7.63 -6.54 -28.70
C ARG A 70 7.27 -6.38 -30.19
N GLY A 71 7.78 -5.35 -30.87
CA GLY A 71 7.44 -5.06 -32.28
C GLY A 71 5.97 -4.65 -32.48
N LYS A 72 5.46 -4.67 -33.72
CA LYS A 72 4.08 -4.28 -34.12
C LYS A 72 2.96 -5.23 -33.59
N ARG A 73 3.01 -5.68 -32.34
CA ARG A 73 1.81 -6.26 -31.70
C ARG A 73 0.80 -5.16 -31.44
N SER A 74 -0.50 -5.53 -31.43
CA SER A 74 -1.58 -4.60 -31.13
C SER A 74 -1.27 -3.87 -29.82
N ASP A 75 -1.23 -2.54 -29.91
CA ASP A 75 -0.98 -1.61 -28.81
C ASP A 75 -2.23 -1.38 -27.95
N ASP A 76 -3.35 -1.95 -28.39
CA ASP A 76 -4.65 -1.80 -27.76
C ASP A 76 -4.61 -2.30 -26.31
N GLY A 77 -4.99 -1.42 -25.37
CA GLY A 77 -4.96 -1.68 -23.93
C GLY A 77 -3.56 -1.80 -23.30
N LEU A 78 -2.45 -1.42 -23.97
CA LEU A 78 -1.12 -1.45 -23.34
C LEU A 78 -1.06 -0.56 -22.10
N LEU A 79 -1.52 0.70 -22.21
CA LEU A 79 -1.49 1.64 -21.10
C LEU A 79 -2.35 1.16 -19.91
N ASP A 80 -3.51 0.55 -20.19
CA ASP A 80 -4.38 0.01 -19.13
C ASP A 80 -3.70 -1.16 -18.40
N ARG A 81 -3.02 -2.05 -19.14
CA ARG A 81 -2.22 -3.11 -18.52
C ARG A 81 -1.08 -2.55 -17.67
N LEU A 82 -0.36 -1.54 -18.15
CA LEU A 82 0.72 -0.90 -17.41
C LEU A 82 0.22 -0.21 -16.13
N ARG A 83 -0.93 0.47 -16.21
CA ARG A 83 -1.61 1.03 -15.03
C ARG A 83 -1.97 -0.06 -14.03
N ALA A 84 -2.57 -1.16 -14.49
CA ALA A 84 -2.92 -2.30 -13.63
C ALA A 84 -1.67 -2.91 -12.97
N GLU A 85 -0.54 -3.00 -13.67
CA GLU A 85 0.73 -3.44 -13.08
C GLU A 85 1.24 -2.48 -12.00
N VAL A 86 1.18 -1.17 -12.22
CA VAL A 86 1.55 -0.16 -11.21
C VAL A 86 0.67 -0.29 -9.97
N VAL A 87 -0.64 -0.46 -10.15
CA VAL A 87 -1.60 -0.70 -9.05
C VAL A 87 -1.26 -2.00 -8.31
N GLN A 88 -1.01 -3.08 -9.03
CA GLN A 88 -0.69 -4.38 -8.43
C GLN A 88 0.61 -4.32 -7.61
N ARG A 89 1.63 -3.61 -8.10
CA ARG A 89 2.88 -3.39 -7.35
C ARG A 89 2.66 -2.49 -6.13
N ALA A 90 1.88 -1.42 -6.25
CA ALA A 90 1.55 -0.57 -5.11
C ALA A 90 0.80 -1.36 -4.01
N ALA A 91 -0.17 -2.17 -4.42
CA ALA A 91 -0.97 -3.00 -3.54
C ALA A 91 -0.11 -4.03 -2.78
N SER A 92 0.78 -4.72 -3.48
CA SER A 92 1.66 -5.72 -2.85
C SER A 92 2.66 -5.06 -1.89
N THR A 93 3.22 -3.92 -2.27
CA THR A 93 4.13 -3.16 -1.41
C THR A 93 3.46 -2.72 -0.11
N TRP A 94 2.23 -2.22 -0.17
CA TRP A 94 1.46 -1.87 1.03
C TRP A 94 1.27 -3.07 1.95
N LEU A 95 0.84 -4.21 1.40
CA LEU A 95 0.65 -5.42 2.20
C LEU A 95 1.96 -5.90 2.82
N HIS A 96 3.03 -6.01 2.03
CA HIS A 96 4.32 -6.53 2.49
C HIS A 96 4.94 -5.66 3.59
N ARG A 97 4.89 -4.32 3.45
CA ARG A 97 5.38 -3.39 4.47
C ARG A 97 4.66 -3.55 5.79
N LEU A 98 3.33 -3.66 5.75
CA LEU A 98 2.52 -3.80 6.96
C LEU A 98 2.67 -5.17 7.60
N VAL A 99 2.79 -6.24 6.81
CA VAL A 99 3.08 -7.59 7.32
C VAL A 99 4.43 -7.62 8.03
N VAL A 100 5.49 -7.07 7.41
CA VAL A 100 6.81 -7.02 8.03
C VAL A 100 6.78 -6.16 9.30
N LEU A 101 6.15 -4.99 9.26
CA LEU A 101 5.97 -4.15 10.45
C LEU A 101 5.23 -4.90 11.57
N ARG A 102 4.16 -5.64 11.25
CA ARG A 102 3.40 -6.45 12.22
C ARG A 102 4.24 -7.55 12.86
N MET A 103 5.12 -8.20 12.08
CA MET A 103 6.07 -9.20 12.58
C MET A 103 7.18 -8.58 13.46
N LEU A 104 7.67 -7.38 13.11
CA LEU A 104 8.64 -6.63 13.94
C LEU A 104 8.02 -6.25 15.29
N GLU A 105 6.76 -5.83 15.31
CA GLU A 105 6.02 -5.54 16.54
C GLU A 105 5.81 -6.80 17.40
N ALA A 106 5.38 -7.91 16.79
CA ALA A 106 5.15 -9.17 17.50
C ALA A 106 6.44 -9.77 18.10
N SER A 107 7.58 -9.56 17.45
CA SER A 107 8.89 -9.96 17.97
C SER A 107 9.50 -8.93 18.95
N GLY A 108 8.79 -7.84 19.24
CA GLY A 108 9.23 -6.80 20.17
C GLY A 108 10.38 -5.92 19.66
N ARG A 109 10.74 -6.06 18.38
CA ARG A 109 11.80 -5.27 17.71
C ARG A 109 11.35 -3.87 17.32
N ARG A 110 10.04 -3.64 17.26
CA ARG A 110 9.47 -2.30 17.08
C ARG A 110 8.52 -1.96 18.23
N LYS A 111 8.75 -0.79 18.83
CA LYS A 111 7.88 -0.18 19.85
C LYS A 111 7.87 1.35 19.68
N PRO A 112 6.76 2.03 19.98
CA PRO A 112 5.44 1.47 20.27
C PRO A 112 4.84 0.77 19.03
N ALA A 113 3.87 -0.12 19.25
CA ALA A 113 3.19 -0.80 18.15
C ALA A 113 2.24 0.19 17.43
N VAL A 114 2.21 0.12 16.11
CA VAL A 114 1.39 0.96 15.22
C VAL A 114 0.33 0.13 14.50
N VAL A 115 0.68 -1.07 14.01
CA VAL A 115 -0.24 -1.97 13.31
C VAL A 115 -1.03 -2.83 14.29
N THR A 116 -0.38 -3.36 15.32
CA THR A 116 -1.02 -4.16 16.38
C THR A 116 -2.00 -3.30 17.16
N GLY A 117 -3.28 -3.69 17.17
CA GLY A 117 -4.38 -2.91 17.72
C GLY A 117 -5.02 -1.92 16.73
N ALA A 118 -4.51 -1.81 15.49
CA ALA A 118 -5.00 -0.91 14.46
C ALA A 118 -5.26 0.53 14.97
N TRP A 119 -6.51 1.02 14.96
CA TRP A 119 -6.89 2.37 15.47
C TRP A 119 -6.83 2.52 16.99
N LYS A 120 -6.51 1.45 17.71
CA LYS A 120 -6.31 1.44 19.17
C LYS A 120 -4.85 1.17 19.53
N SER A 121 -3.94 1.14 18.54
CA SER A 121 -2.53 0.87 18.78
C SER A 121 -1.91 1.97 19.66
N PRO A 122 -0.99 1.63 20.58
CA PRO A 122 -0.34 2.63 21.42
C PRO A 122 0.36 3.72 20.61
N GLY A 123 1.06 3.35 19.53
CA GLY A 123 1.78 4.30 18.68
C GLY A 123 0.85 5.26 17.93
N TYR A 124 -0.34 4.81 17.53
CA TYR A 124 -1.36 5.69 16.97
C TYR A 124 -1.96 6.63 18.03
N GLY A 125 -2.22 6.11 19.23
CA GLY A 125 -2.67 6.92 20.37
C GLY A 125 -1.69 8.05 20.70
N ASP A 126 -0.40 7.73 20.82
CA ASP A 126 0.66 8.69 21.08
C ASP A 126 0.78 9.71 19.95
N PHE A 127 0.78 9.26 18.68
CA PHE A 127 0.84 10.14 17.52
C PHE A 127 -0.30 11.15 17.50
N ARG A 128 -1.53 10.73 17.79
CA ARG A 128 -2.68 11.63 17.84
C ARG A 128 -2.59 12.67 18.94
N ALA A 129 -2.03 12.30 20.10
CA ALA A 129 -1.82 13.21 21.20
C ALA A 129 -0.74 14.26 20.88
N LEU A 130 0.34 13.84 20.20
CA LEU A 130 1.49 14.68 19.90
C LEU A 130 1.32 15.56 18.66
N ALA A 131 0.60 15.07 17.63
CA ALA A 131 0.46 15.73 16.34
C ALA A 131 -1.01 15.95 15.93
N PRO A 132 -1.84 16.62 16.76
CA PRO A 132 -3.27 16.80 16.46
C PRO A 132 -3.53 17.57 15.16
N ALA A 133 -2.58 18.41 14.72
CA ALA A 133 -2.66 19.13 13.46
C ALA A 133 -2.57 18.22 12.22
N LEU A 134 -1.86 17.08 12.31
CA LEU A 134 -1.77 16.09 11.24
C LEU A 134 -2.97 15.13 11.20
N VAL A 135 -3.75 15.10 12.29
CA VAL A 135 -4.96 14.28 12.42
C VAL A 135 -6.20 15.04 11.96
N LYS A 136 -6.29 16.32 12.34
CA LYS A 136 -7.50 17.13 12.12
C LYS A 136 -7.72 17.37 10.62
N GLY A 137 -8.85 16.86 10.11
CA GLY A 137 -9.26 17.05 8.73
C GLY A 137 -8.56 16.10 7.73
N ASP A 138 -7.66 15.24 8.20
CA ASP A 138 -7.09 14.17 7.38
C ASP A 138 -8.08 12.99 7.31
N PRO A 139 -8.45 12.51 6.11
CA PRO A 139 -9.39 11.40 5.96
C PRO A 139 -8.95 10.10 6.63
N THR A 140 -7.64 9.89 6.82
CA THR A 140 -7.07 8.71 7.48
C THR A 140 -6.89 8.92 8.99
N GLU A 141 -7.34 10.06 9.51
CA GLU A 141 -7.10 10.51 10.89
C GLU A 141 -5.60 10.53 11.24
N GLY A 142 -4.75 10.85 10.26
CA GLY A 142 -3.29 10.90 10.41
C GLY A 142 -2.58 9.55 10.39
N MET A 143 -3.31 8.42 10.29
CA MET A 143 -2.71 7.08 10.26
C MET A 143 -1.75 6.90 9.07
N LEU A 144 -2.09 7.42 7.89
CA LEU A 144 -1.21 7.33 6.73
C LEU A 144 0.09 8.12 6.92
N ALA A 145 0.02 9.28 7.58
CA ALA A 145 1.19 10.08 7.91
C ALA A 145 2.09 9.36 8.92
N LEU A 146 1.52 8.78 9.97
CA LEU A 146 2.25 7.97 10.94
C LEU A 146 2.97 6.79 10.28
N LEU A 147 2.27 6.03 9.42
CA LEU A 147 2.88 4.90 8.71
C LEU A 147 4.03 5.32 7.81
N ARG A 148 3.93 6.49 7.15
CA ARG A 148 5.03 7.02 6.32
C ARG A 148 6.26 7.35 7.15
N LEU A 149 6.10 8.05 8.27
CA LEU A 149 7.21 8.34 9.20
C LEU A 149 7.87 7.04 9.70
N VAL A 150 7.04 6.05 10.02
CA VAL A 150 7.49 4.71 10.41
C VAL A 150 8.28 4.02 9.29
N PHE A 151 7.83 4.09 8.05
CA PHE A 151 8.52 3.48 6.92
C PHE A 151 9.83 4.21 6.61
N GLU A 152 9.87 5.54 6.71
CA GLU A 152 11.09 6.34 6.56
C GLU A 152 12.15 5.98 7.62
N GLU A 153 11.74 5.69 8.85
CA GLU A 153 12.65 5.18 9.90
C GLU A 153 13.19 3.79 9.52
N LEU A 154 12.30 2.87 9.11
CA LEU A 154 12.68 1.49 8.76
C LEU A 154 13.46 1.38 7.43
N GLU A 155 13.40 2.38 6.57
CA GLU A 155 14.19 2.47 5.34
C GLU A 155 15.69 2.42 5.64
N GLN A 156 16.14 2.98 6.77
CA GLN A 156 17.56 2.97 7.14
C GLN A 156 18.12 1.56 7.34
N GLU A 157 17.27 0.63 7.77
CA GLU A 157 17.65 -0.78 8.01
C GLU A 157 17.30 -1.68 6.82
N LEU A 158 16.16 -1.44 6.17
CA LEU A 158 15.60 -2.28 5.11
C LEU A 158 15.17 -1.43 3.89
N PRO A 159 16.11 -0.76 3.21
CA PRO A 159 15.79 0.20 2.15
C PRO A 159 15.09 -0.45 0.96
N GLY A 160 15.40 -1.72 0.66
CA GLY A 160 14.75 -2.46 -0.43
C GLY A 160 13.24 -2.67 -0.24
N LEU A 161 12.74 -2.65 1.00
CA LEU A 161 11.31 -2.81 1.28
C LEU A 161 10.64 -1.47 1.62
N PHE A 162 11.24 -0.67 2.48
CA PHE A 162 10.62 0.56 3.00
C PHE A 162 11.01 1.83 2.25
N GLY A 163 12.07 1.80 1.44
CA GLY A 163 12.52 2.96 0.67
C GLY A 163 11.63 3.30 -0.53
N PRO A 164 12.00 4.33 -1.31
CA PRO A 164 11.17 4.85 -2.39
C PRO A 164 10.80 3.82 -3.45
N GLN A 165 9.57 3.89 -3.95
CA GLN A 165 8.99 2.90 -4.88
C GLN A 165 8.60 3.50 -6.24
N GLY A 166 9.14 4.68 -6.53
CA GLY A 166 8.98 5.38 -7.80
C GLY A 166 7.51 5.65 -8.14
N VAL A 167 7.07 5.20 -9.32
CA VAL A 167 5.72 5.46 -9.84
C VAL A 167 4.61 4.92 -8.94
N THR A 168 4.86 3.87 -8.15
CA THR A 168 3.84 3.26 -7.29
C THR A 168 3.42 4.19 -6.13
N GLU A 169 4.25 5.16 -5.73
CA GLU A 169 3.90 6.19 -4.73
C GLU A 169 2.87 7.21 -5.23
N LEU A 170 2.60 7.20 -6.54
CA LEU A 170 1.55 8.01 -7.16
C LEU A 170 0.19 7.30 -7.09
N VAL A 171 0.13 6.04 -6.66
CA VAL A 171 -1.12 5.33 -6.37
C VAL A 171 -1.65 5.77 -5.00
N PRO A 172 -2.80 6.46 -4.93
CA PRO A 172 -3.33 6.99 -3.68
C PRO A 172 -3.90 5.86 -2.81
N MET A 173 -3.58 5.88 -1.52
CA MET A 173 -4.20 4.99 -0.53
C MET A 173 -5.46 5.64 0.04
N GLY A 174 -6.64 5.07 -0.24
CA GLY A 174 -7.91 5.53 0.30
C GLY A 174 -8.05 5.25 1.80
N ALA A 175 -8.72 6.14 2.54
CA ALA A 175 -8.86 6.01 3.99
C ALA A 175 -9.62 4.74 4.41
N GLY A 176 -10.72 4.41 3.72
CA GLY A 176 -11.49 3.19 4.00
C GLY A 176 -10.70 1.92 3.70
N THR A 177 -9.86 1.94 2.65
CA THR A 177 -8.99 0.83 2.27
C THR A 177 -7.87 0.62 3.29
N LEU A 178 -7.21 1.70 3.71
CA LEU A 178 -6.21 1.65 4.78
C LEU A 178 -6.82 1.14 6.08
N ARG A 179 -8.03 1.61 6.41
CA ARG A 179 -8.81 1.15 7.56
C ARG A 179 -8.97 -0.36 7.58
N HIS A 180 -9.55 -0.88 6.51
CA HIS A 180 -9.79 -2.30 6.40
C HIS A 180 -8.50 -3.12 6.40
N LEU A 181 -7.44 -2.64 5.72
CA LEU A 181 -6.17 -3.34 5.65
C LEU A 181 -5.55 -3.56 7.04
N LEU A 182 -5.48 -2.51 7.85
CA LEU A 182 -4.93 -2.59 9.21
C LEU A 182 -5.85 -3.42 10.14
N GLU A 183 -7.17 -3.27 10.04
CA GLU A 183 -8.12 -4.07 10.84
C GLU A 183 -8.06 -5.57 10.49
N ALA A 184 -7.93 -5.92 9.21
CA ALA A 184 -7.80 -7.30 8.77
C ALA A 184 -6.47 -7.95 9.24
N LEU A 185 -5.38 -7.18 9.26
CA LEU A 185 -4.09 -7.67 9.78
C LEU A 185 -4.05 -7.76 11.32
N ASP A 186 -4.99 -7.12 12.02
CA ASP A 186 -5.12 -7.20 13.48
C ASP A 186 -6.12 -8.28 13.95
N ASP A 187 -6.69 -9.06 13.03
CA ASP A 187 -7.62 -10.14 13.37
C ASP A 187 -6.97 -11.15 14.33
N GLN A 188 -7.68 -11.50 15.41
CA GLN A 188 -7.21 -12.43 16.43
C GLN A 188 -6.91 -13.82 15.87
N ALA A 189 -7.58 -14.25 14.79
CA ALA A 189 -7.29 -15.50 14.11
C ALA A 189 -5.86 -15.56 13.54
N LEU A 190 -5.24 -14.40 13.30
CA LEU A 190 -3.86 -14.29 12.79
C LEU A 190 -2.81 -14.20 13.91
N ALA A 191 -3.22 -14.19 15.19
CA ALA A 191 -2.31 -13.92 16.31
C ALA A 191 -1.05 -14.81 16.31
N THR A 192 -1.20 -16.11 15.98
CA THR A 192 -0.05 -17.05 15.96
C THR A 192 0.82 -16.95 14.70
N CYS A 193 0.37 -16.24 13.65
CA CYS A 193 1.16 -16.00 12.44
C CYS A 193 2.31 -15.02 12.71
N TRP A 194 2.10 -13.98 13.52
CA TRP A 194 3.05 -12.87 13.62
C TRP A 194 4.38 -13.22 14.31
N THR A 195 4.43 -14.35 15.01
CA THR A 195 5.64 -14.90 15.63
C THR A 195 6.23 -16.08 14.86
N ASP A 196 5.69 -16.42 13.69
CA ASP A 196 6.14 -17.54 12.88
C ASP A 196 6.97 -17.05 11.69
N ASP A 197 8.21 -17.55 11.56
CA ASP A 197 9.16 -17.09 10.53
C ASP A 197 8.69 -17.42 9.11
N MET A 198 7.79 -18.38 8.93
CA MET A 198 7.27 -18.75 7.61
C MET A 198 6.15 -17.82 7.12
N THR A 199 5.60 -16.96 7.98
CA THR A 199 4.45 -16.10 7.65
C THR A 199 4.70 -15.24 6.42
N LEU A 200 5.87 -14.62 6.32
CA LEU A 200 6.21 -13.78 5.17
C LEU A 200 6.22 -14.60 3.87
N GLY A 201 6.79 -15.81 3.88
CA GLY A 201 6.80 -16.70 2.72
C GLY A 201 5.39 -17.11 2.27
N TRP A 202 4.49 -17.39 3.22
CA TRP A 202 3.09 -17.69 2.90
C TRP A 202 2.35 -16.48 2.33
N VAL A 203 2.59 -15.28 2.86
CA VAL A 203 2.00 -14.04 2.31
C VAL A 203 2.40 -13.86 0.84
N TYR A 204 3.69 -14.00 0.51
CA TYR A 204 4.16 -13.93 -0.88
C TYR A 204 3.55 -15.02 -1.78
N GLN A 205 3.30 -16.22 -1.26
CA GLN A 205 2.68 -17.31 -2.01
C GLN A 205 1.18 -17.09 -2.25
N TYR A 206 0.49 -16.42 -1.33
CA TYR A 206 -0.95 -16.19 -1.43
C TYR A 206 -1.32 -14.91 -2.18
N TRP A 207 -0.38 -13.95 -2.24
CA TRP A 207 -0.46 -12.80 -3.12
C TRP A 207 -0.39 -13.21 -4.60
#